data_AF-A0A662CU71-F1
#
_entry.id   AF-A0A662CU71-F1
#
_cell.length_a   1.000
_cell.length_b   1.000
_cell.length_c   1.000
_cell.angle_alpha   90.00
_cell.angle_beta   90.00
_cell.angle_gamma   90.00
#
_symmetry.space_group_name_H-M   'P 1'
#
loop_
_entity.id
_entity.type
_entity.pdbx_description
1 polymer ?
#
loop_
_entity_poly.entity_id
_entity_poly.type
_entity_poly.pdbx_seq_one_letter_code
_entity_poly.pdbx_strand_id
1 'polypeptide(L)' 'MKFKVASSEAEAVQAAEEIGYPVVLKVVSPNIIHKFDVGGVRLDLHTAEEVKQAYQE' A
#
# COMPACT_ATOMS: atom_id res chain seq x y z
N MET A 1 12.87 8.68 -4.78
CA MET A 1 11.78 7.70 -4.65
C MET A 1 11.21 7.85 -3.24
N LYS A 2 9.97 8.34 -3.10
CA LYS A 2 9.33 8.56 -1.79
C LYS A 2 8.53 7.31 -1.43
N PHE A 3 8.67 6.83 -0.20
CA PHE A 3 7.81 5.80 0.35
C PHE A 3 7.51 6.15 1.80
N LYS A 4 6.34 5.73 2.28
CA LYS A 4 5.95 5.81 3.69
C LYS A 4 5.45 4.45 4.14
N VAL A 5 5.60 4.19 5.43
CA VAL A 5 5.00 3.02 6.08
C VAL A 5 3.74 3.51 6.78
N ALA A 6 2.67 2.75 6.63
CA ALA A 6 1.39 2.99 7.27
C ALA A 6 1.03 1.78 8.14
N SER A 7 0.49 2.05 9.32
CA SER A 7 0.01 1.01 10.27
C SER A 7 -1.52 0.99 10.36
N SER A 8 -2.20 1.83 9.57
CA SER A 8 -3.65 1.89 9.45
C SER A 8 -4.07 2.26 8.03
N GLU A 9 -5.32 1.94 7.67
CA GLU A 9 -5.92 2.35 6.39
C GLU A 9 -5.85 3.87 6.20
N ALA A 10 -6.16 4.64 7.25
CA ALA A 10 -6.14 6.09 7.21
C ALA A 10 -4.73 6.64 6.95
N GLU A 11 -3.72 6.06 7.59
CA GLU A 11 -2.32 6.41 7.32
C GLU A 11 -1.88 6.05 5.89
N ALA A 12 -2.38 4.93 5.35
CA ALA A 12 -2.06 4.52 3.98
C ALA A 12 -2.63 5.50 2.95
N VAL A 13 -3.88 5.95 3.15
CA VAL A 13 -4.52 6.97 2.31
C VAL A 13 -3.80 8.32 2.43
N GLN A 14 -3.53 8.78 3.65
CA GLN A 14 -2.81 10.04 3.86
C GLN A 14 -1.42 10.00 3.21
N ALA A 15 -0.71 8.88 3.33
CA ALA A 15 0.56 8.67 2.66
C ALA A 15 0.42 8.72 1.13
N ALA A 16 -0.62 8.13 0.55
CA ALA A 16 -0.88 8.17 -0.88
C ALA A 16 -1.18 9.59 -1.38
N GLU A 17 -1.96 10.38 -0.63
CA GLU A 17 -2.24 11.78 -0.96
C GLU A 17 -0.98 12.66 -0.92
N GLU A 18 -0.09 12.43 0.05
CA GLU A 18 1.18 13.16 0.14
C GLU A 18 2.21 12.75 -0.91
N ILE A 19 2.23 11.47 -1.31
CA ILE A 19 3.13 10.95 -2.34
C ILE A 19 2.63 11.38 -3.74
N GLY A 20 1.32 11.42 -3.94
CA GLY A 20 0.67 11.63 -5.22
C GLY A 20 0.45 10.30 -5.97
N TYR A 21 -0.65 10.24 -6.73
CA TYR A 21 -1.05 9.07 -7.50
C TYR A 21 -0.39 9.02 -8.90
N PRO A 22 -0.22 7.82 -9.50
CA PRO A 22 -0.54 6.51 -8.95
C PRO A 22 0.48 6.02 -7.92
N VAL A 23 0.03 5.19 -6.98
CA VAL A 23 0.86 4.58 -5.94
C VAL A 23 0.83 3.04 -5.97
N VAL A 24 1.85 2.45 -5.33
CA VAL A 24 1.95 1.01 -5.08
C VAL A 24 1.81 0.77 -3.58
N LEU A 25 0.88 -0.09 -3.18
CA LEU A 25 0.74 -0.54 -1.80
C LEU A 25 1.35 -1.93 -1.66
N LYS A 26 2.19 -2.14 -0.65
CA LYS A 26 2.71 -3.46 -0.34
C LYS A 26 2.79 -3.71 1.17
N VAL A 27 2.57 -4.96 1.56
CA VAL A 27 2.72 -5.41 2.95
C VAL A 27 4.21 -5.36 3.33
N VAL A 28 4.47 -4.77 4.51
CA VAL A 28 5.81 -4.73 5.11
C VAL A 28 5.81 -5.70 6.29
N SER A 29 6.43 -6.87 6.11
CA SER A 29 6.60 -7.85 7.20
C SER A 29 8.01 -8.43 7.18
N PRO A 30 8.72 -8.46 8.33
CA PRO A 30 10.07 -8.98 8.43
C PRO A 30 10.16 -10.49 8.17
N ASN A 31 9.04 -11.21 8.27
CA ASN A 31 8.97 -12.68 8.08
C ASN A 31 8.54 -13.11 6.67
N ILE A 32 8.15 -12.19 5.77
CA ILE A 32 7.75 -12.53 4.40
C ILE A 32 9.00 -12.52 3.50
N ILE A 33 9.75 -13.64 3.55
CA ILE A 33 10.96 -13.85 2.74
C ILE A 33 10.65 -14.60 1.43
N HIS A 34 9.56 -15.38 1.38
CA HIS A 34 9.15 -16.15 0.18
C HIS A 34 8.03 -15.42 -0.57
N LYS A 35 8.43 -14.74 -1.65
CA LYS A 35 7.82 -13.54 -2.24
C LYS A 35 6.73 -13.75 -3.30
N PHE A 36 5.94 -14.84 -3.27
CA PHE A 36 5.02 -15.07 -4.40
C PHE A 36 3.58 -15.53 -4.09
N ASP A 37 3.22 -15.84 -2.85
CA ASP A 37 1.91 -16.48 -2.55
C ASP A 37 0.96 -15.70 -1.64
N VAL A 38 1.33 -14.49 -1.23
CA VAL A 38 0.47 -13.63 -0.41
C VAL A 38 0.19 -12.38 -1.22
N GLY A 39 -1.07 -12.13 -1.55
CA GLY A 39 -1.55 -10.97 -2.29
C GLY A 39 -1.32 -9.63 -1.59
N GLY A 40 -0.14 -9.39 -1.02
CA GLY A 40 0.26 -8.19 -0.31
C GLY A 40 0.99 -7.19 -1.20
N VAL A 41 0.76 -7.19 -2.51
CA VAL A 41 1.17 -6.12 -3.42
C VAL A 41 -0.02 -5.73 -4.28
N ARG A 42 -0.37 -4.44 -4.27
CA ARG A 42 -1.37 -3.81 -5.13
C ARG A 42 -0.68 -2.69 -5.89
N LEU A 43 -0.76 -2.76 -7.21
CA LEU A 43 -0.13 -1.83 -8.14
C LEU A 43 -1.19 -0.91 -8.73
N ASP A 44 -0.74 0.23 -9.27
CA ASP A 44 -1.58 1.11 -10.10
C ASP A 44 -2.82 1.64 -9.37
N LEU A 45 -2.67 2.06 -8.10
CA LEU A 45 -3.74 2.67 -7.34
C LEU A 45 -3.78 4.17 -7.65
N HIS A 46 -4.88 4.66 -8.21
CA HIS A 46 -5.05 6.04 -8.68
C HIS A 46 -5.87 6.90 -7.72
N THR A 47 -6.56 6.29 -6.76
CA THR A 47 -7.49 6.98 -5.86
C THR A 47 -7.35 6.54 -4.42
N ALA A 48 -7.82 7.40 -3.51
CA ALA A 48 -7.90 7.07 -2.09
C ALA A 48 -8.78 5.84 -1.83
N GLU A 49 -9.85 5.65 -2.60
CA GLU A 49 -10.75 4.50 -2.44
C GLU A 49 -10.09 3.18 -2.83
N GLU A 50 -9.33 3.16 -3.94
CA GLU A 50 -8.51 2.01 -4.32
C GLU A 50 -7.45 1.69 -3.27
N VAL A 51 -6.84 2.71 -2.63
CA VAL A 51 -5.89 2.51 -1.53
C VAL A 51 -6.56 1.91 -0.29
N LYS A 52 -7.78 2.35 0.05
CA LYS A 52 -8.56 1.76 1.15
C LYS A 52 -8.89 0.30 0.91
N GLN A 53 -9.42 -0.01 -0.27
CA GLN A 53 -9.75 -1.38 -0.66
C GLN A 53 -8.49 -2.26 -0.63
N ALA A 54 -7.40 -1.79 -1.23
CA ALA A 54 -6.12 -2.49 -1.24
C ALA A 54 -5.53 -2.75 0.16
N TYR A 55 -5.87 -1.94 1.18
CA TYR A 55 -5.40 -2.13 2.55
C TYR A 55 -6.22 -3.19 3.32
N GLN A 56 -7.50 -3.37 2.95
CA GLN A 56 -8.41 -4.31 3.60
C GLN A 56 -8.31 -5.75 3.04
N GLU A 57 -7.71 -5.92 1.86
CA GLU A 57 -7.42 -7.21 1.22
C GLU A 57 -6.17 -7.91 1.77
#